data_AF-A0A3N4VLI8-F1
#
_entry.id   AF-A0A3N4VLI8-F1
#
_cell.length_a   1.000
_cell.length_b   1.000
_cell.length_c   1.000
_cell.angle_alpha   90.00
_cell.angle_beta   90.00
_cell.angle_gamma   90.00
#
_symmetry.space_group_name_H-M   'P 1'
#
loop_
_entity.id
_entity.type
_entity.pdbx_description
1 polymer ?
#
loop_
_entity_poly.entity_id
_entity_poly.type
_entity_poly.pdbx_seq_one_letter_code
_entity_poly.pdbx_strand_id
1 'polypeptide(L)'
;MTDIPDQRTNLVFEPNVDAPAELQEVSARYWQLDGYDDITGGPKWTHATRSIGADPWSGSPHYAAAAGGVVSATDLACATCDDILTLSSRTTLTDALSGKPVQCRRCARTLDEQAARILDSKAAEARQRRAEKARAGQEELLAAQEQHEVRRRAIAARFSVFESENVVPDASFVARVAAMAVIVAADTEGGLVRGIPLSDGSVAPSHALASERLLVEAQAHGLFEVHPSSPEAAFMFDGTDLTDSWYPGRAHYYSGGLGNLPSRLENLADDLREWLVLEDLTTEDGEDLQLLVRELIAAEMIRYFTFQITEHRLPDPNEKQHELLQAIAEQGAAQFALGHLYSMAWTAARDASSAYQRNRGMPAHDAVTYGVKQLQRLLQRFIDGELELRQPYSELKKLPLSATTTIVFHQVMGMNPMSTTWPEAREAIAEHVVPDDTDDDVWGPRCTHAFPKHTHLMEWMRTTARALPDGAFRRALALVEDEAPDSCGPTCDLNLLPGYAQRLGDLHDKIVARTGRRDADVVVAEATLLVDFGSPRADAILHRALSVAAAEAEIEPPVTIEPRDTSS
;
A
#
# COMPACT_ATOMS: atom_id res chain seq x y z
N MET A 1 -84.36 -10.55 -16.99
CA MET A 1 -83.50 -11.72 -17.28
C MET A 1 -83.64 -12.00 -18.76
N THR A 2 -82.88 -11.27 -19.55
CA THR A 2 -82.67 -11.59 -20.96
C THR A 2 -81.84 -12.88 -20.98
N ASP A 3 -82.31 -13.92 -21.65
CA ASP A 3 -81.51 -15.11 -21.94
C ASP A 3 -80.21 -14.63 -22.60
N ILE A 4 -79.10 -14.70 -21.85
CA ILE A 4 -77.77 -14.52 -22.42
C ILE A 4 -77.50 -15.83 -23.17
N PRO A 5 -77.41 -15.83 -24.50
CA PRO A 5 -77.09 -17.03 -25.24
C PRO A 5 -75.77 -17.59 -24.70
N ASP A 6 -75.70 -18.88 -24.39
CA ASP A 6 -74.46 -19.62 -24.05
C ASP A 6 -73.61 -19.77 -25.33
N GLN A 7 -73.29 -18.64 -25.96
CA GLN A 7 -72.41 -18.54 -27.12
C GLN A 7 -70.98 -18.54 -26.59
N ARG A 8 -70.48 -19.73 -26.30
CA ARG A 8 -69.06 -19.95 -26.04
C ARG A 8 -68.31 -19.74 -27.35
N THR A 9 -67.60 -18.62 -27.46
CA THR A 9 -66.75 -18.36 -28.62
C THR A 9 -65.69 -19.44 -28.73
N ASN A 10 -65.61 -20.06 -29.91
CA ASN A 10 -64.69 -21.15 -30.19
C ASN A 10 -63.41 -20.55 -30.77
N LEU A 11 -62.33 -20.59 -29.97
CA LEU A 11 -61.02 -20.11 -30.38
C LEU A 11 -60.23 -21.25 -31.03
N VAL A 12 -59.88 -21.05 -32.30
CA VAL A 12 -58.99 -21.96 -33.04
C VAL A 12 -57.61 -21.33 -33.10
N PHE A 13 -56.61 -21.99 -32.51
CA PHE A 13 -55.20 -21.60 -32.57
C PHE A 13 -54.49 -22.35 -33.69
N GLU A 14 -53.85 -21.58 -34.58
CA GLU A 14 -53.01 -22.08 -35.65
C GLU A 14 -51.56 -21.63 -35.40
N PRO A 15 -50.63 -22.55 -35.07
CA PRO A 15 -49.24 -22.18 -34.84
C PRO A 15 -48.61 -21.68 -36.14
N ASN A 16 -47.75 -20.67 -36.04
CA ASN A 16 -47.00 -20.19 -37.18
C ASN A 16 -45.83 -21.14 -37.44
N VAL A 17 -45.87 -21.85 -38.57
CA VAL A 17 -44.86 -22.84 -38.96
C VAL A 17 -43.47 -22.24 -39.16
N ASP A 18 -43.38 -20.95 -39.48
CA ASP A 18 -42.12 -20.23 -39.64
C ASP A 18 -41.55 -19.73 -38.31
N ALA A 19 -42.32 -19.82 -37.22
CA ALA A 19 -41.88 -19.43 -35.89
C ALA A 19 -41.15 -20.59 -35.19
N PRO A 20 -40.07 -20.32 -34.42
CA PRO A 20 -39.45 -21.32 -33.56
C PRO A 20 -40.45 -21.91 -32.55
N ALA A 21 -40.25 -23.17 -32.15
CA ALA A 21 -41.15 -23.88 -31.23
C ALA A 21 -41.38 -23.12 -29.91
N GLU A 22 -40.35 -22.48 -29.36
CA GLU A 22 -40.43 -21.66 -28.15
C GLU A 22 -41.38 -20.46 -28.32
N LEU A 23 -41.39 -19.84 -29.50
CA LEU A 23 -42.27 -18.71 -29.81
C LEU A 23 -43.70 -19.17 -30.08
N GLN A 24 -43.88 -20.36 -30.66
CA GLN A 24 -45.19 -21.01 -30.79
C GLN A 24 -45.76 -21.32 -29.40
N GLU A 25 -44.95 -21.79 -28.45
CA GLU A 25 -45.37 -22.04 -27.06
C GLU A 25 -45.75 -20.74 -26.34
N VAL A 26 -44.95 -19.67 -26.50
CA VAL A 26 -45.29 -18.32 -26.01
C VAL A 26 -46.65 -17.87 -26.54
N SER A 27 -46.92 -18.10 -27.83
CA SER A 27 -48.21 -17.79 -28.45
C SER A 27 -49.35 -18.62 -27.88
N ALA A 28 -49.18 -19.94 -27.78
CA ALA A 28 -50.18 -20.84 -27.21
C ALA A 28 -50.54 -20.45 -25.76
N ARG A 29 -49.53 -20.19 -24.91
CA ARG A 29 -49.73 -19.72 -23.53
C ARG A 29 -50.41 -18.34 -23.48
N TYR A 30 -50.10 -17.45 -24.43
CA TYR A 30 -50.76 -16.15 -24.54
C TYR A 30 -52.24 -16.29 -24.90
N TRP A 31 -52.62 -17.26 -25.71
CA TRP A 31 -54.01 -17.44 -26.14
C TRP A 31 -54.81 -18.46 -25.34
N GLN A 32 -54.19 -19.11 -24.35
CA GLN A 32 -54.86 -20.09 -23.52
C GLN A 32 -55.97 -19.45 -22.66
N LEU A 33 -57.20 -19.92 -22.88
CA LEU A 33 -58.42 -19.42 -22.28
C LEU A 33 -58.98 -20.49 -21.32
N ASP A 34 -59.18 -20.13 -20.05
CA ASP A 34 -59.77 -21.02 -19.03
C ASP A 34 -61.30 -21.03 -19.08
N GLY A 35 -61.90 -19.99 -19.66
CA GLY A 35 -63.34 -19.82 -19.77
C GLY A 35 -63.74 -18.36 -19.80
N TYR A 36 -64.96 -18.08 -19.36
CA TYR A 36 -65.51 -16.73 -19.26
C TYR A 36 -65.90 -16.45 -17.80
N ASP A 37 -65.81 -15.20 -17.40
CA ASP A 37 -66.22 -14.75 -16.07
C ASP A 37 -67.74 -14.64 -15.99
N ASP A 38 -68.36 -15.31 -15.01
CA ASP A 38 -69.82 -15.42 -14.89
C ASP A 38 -70.54 -14.07 -14.67
N ILE A 39 -69.81 -13.05 -14.19
CA ILE A 39 -70.37 -11.74 -13.82
C ILE A 39 -70.23 -10.75 -14.97
N THR A 40 -69.04 -10.71 -15.57
CA THR A 40 -68.69 -9.72 -16.60
C THR A 40 -68.89 -10.24 -18.02
N GLY A 41 -68.99 -11.57 -18.20
CA GLY A 41 -68.97 -12.22 -19.51
C GLY A 41 -67.62 -12.13 -20.23
N GLY A 42 -66.59 -11.58 -19.57
CA GLY A 42 -65.27 -11.36 -20.15
C GLY A 42 -64.41 -12.63 -20.19
N PRO A 43 -63.42 -12.71 -21.11
CA PRO A 43 -62.54 -13.87 -21.20
C PRO A 43 -61.62 -13.99 -19.98
N LYS A 44 -61.56 -15.18 -19.38
CA LYS A 44 -60.64 -15.54 -18.30
C LYS A 44 -59.44 -16.28 -18.86
N TRP A 45 -58.29 -15.62 -18.87
CA TRP A 45 -57.04 -16.17 -19.42
C TRP A 45 -56.30 -17.02 -18.39
N THR A 46 -55.75 -18.16 -18.82
CA THR A 46 -54.99 -19.08 -17.96
C THR A 46 -53.73 -18.44 -17.38
N HIS A 47 -53.05 -17.63 -18.19
CA HIS A 47 -51.78 -17.00 -17.82
C HIS A 47 -51.89 -15.47 -17.82
N ALA A 48 -51.35 -14.84 -16.80
CA ALA A 48 -51.15 -13.38 -16.78
C ALA A 48 -50.12 -12.97 -17.83
N THR A 49 -50.31 -11.82 -18.48
CA THR A 49 -49.44 -11.39 -19.60
C THR A 49 -47.95 -11.27 -19.22
N ARG A 50 -47.64 -10.96 -17.96
CA ARG A 50 -46.26 -10.87 -17.43
C ARG A 50 -45.57 -12.22 -17.23
N SER A 51 -46.31 -13.32 -17.11
CA SER A 51 -45.73 -14.65 -16.82
C SER A 51 -45.45 -15.49 -18.07
N ILE A 52 -45.69 -14.95 -19.27
CA ILE A 52 -45.62 -15.69 -20.53
C ILE A 52 -44.18 -15.84 -21.05
N GLY A 53 -43.24 -14.99 -20.60
CA GLY A 53 -41.83 -15.08 -20.99
C GLY A 53 -41.53 -14.53 -22.39
N ALA A 54 -42.24 -13.48 -22.82
CA ALA A 54 -42.09 -12.90 -24.16
C ALA A 54 -40.87 -11.97 -24.33
N ASP A 55 -40.21 -11.58 -23.23
CA ASP A 55 -39.12 -10.61 -23.21
C ASP A 55 -37.96 -10.92 -24.18
N PRO A 56 -37.55 -12.18 -24.40
CA PRO A 56 -36.51 -12.50 -25.39
C PRO A 56 -36.92 -12.14 -26.83
N TRP A 57 -38.22 -12.06 -27.12
CA TRP A 57 -38.77 -11.90 -28.47
C TRP A 57 -39.24 -10.48 -28.77
N SER A 58 -39.91 -9.84 -27.80
CA SER A 58 -40.45 -8.49 -27.91
C SER A 58 -40.72 -7.90 -26.54
N GLY A 59 -40.60 -6.58 -26.39
CA GLY A 59 -41.04 -5.87 -25.18
C GLY A 59 -42.56 -5.91 -24.96
N SER A 60 -43.32 -6.52 -25.88
CA SER A 60 -44.76 -6.67 -25.78
C SER A 60 -45.19 -8.12 -26.08
N PRO A 61 -45.85 -8.80 -25.11
CA PRO A 61 -46.24 -10.20 -25.28
C PRO A 61 -47.23 -10.46 -26.42
N HIS A 62 -48.06 -9.48 -26.81
CA HIS A 62 -49.00 -9.67 -27.92
C HIS A 62 -48.31 -9.66 -29.29
N TYR A 63 -47.18 -8.95 -29.44
CA TYR A 63 -46.38 -9.02 -30.66
C TYR A 63 -45.64 -10.36 -30.78
N ALA A 64 -45.07 -10.85 -29.67
CA ALA A 64 -44.46 -12.18 -29.63
C ALA A 64 -45.49 -13.28 -29.92
N ALA A 65 -46.67 -13.20 -29.30
CA ALA A 65 -47.75 -14.15 -29.56
C ALA A 65 -48.22 -14.12 -31.02
N ALA A 66 -48.37 -12.93 -31.61
CA ALA A 66 -48.75 -12.81 -33.02
C ALA A 66 -47.69 -13.38 -33.98
N ALA A 67 -46.41 -13.28 -33.63
CA ALA A 67 -45.33 -13.93 -34.38
C ALA A 67 -45.38 -15.46 -34.27
N GLY A 68 -45.74 -16.00 -33.10
CA GLY A 68 -45.79 -17.45 -32.85
C GLY A 68 -47.04 -18.17 -33.38
N GLY A 69 -48.13 -17.46 -33.67
CA GLY A 69 -49.35 -18.08 -34.20
C GLY A 69 -50.51 -17.11 -34.42
N VAL A 70 -51.60 -17.63 -34.98
CA VAL A 70 -52.84 -16.92 -35.26
C VAL A 70 -53.96 -17.55 -34.45
N VAL A 71 -54.82 -16.72 -33.85
CA VAL A 71 -56.06 -17.18 -33.22
C VAL A 71 -57.25 -16.60 -33.94
N SER A 72 -58.21 -17.46 -34.26
CA SER A 72 -59.47 -17.11 -34.91
C SER A 72 -60.63 -17.41 -33.97
N ALA A 73 -61.53 -16.45 -33.81
CA ALA A 73 -62.82 -16.65 -33.15
C ALA A 73 -63.87 -16.99 -34.21
N THR A 74 -64.19 -18.28 -34.38
CA THR A 74 -64.94 -18.77 -35.56
C THR A 74 -66.39 -18.29 -35.66
N ASP A 75 -66.93 -17.81 -34.55
CA ASP A 75 -68.29 -17.30 -34.39
C ASP A 75 -68.39 -15.77 -34.45
N LEU A 76 -67.26 -15.07 -34.62
CA LEU A 76 -67.21 -13.61 -34.70
C LEU A 76 -66.69 -13.16 -36.08
N ALA A 77 -67.23 -12.06 -36.59
CA ALA A 77 -66.87 -11.48 -37.89
C ALA A 77 -66.11 -10.16 -37.73
N CYS A 78 -65.22 -9.88 -38.68
CA CYS A 78 -64.51 -8.61 -38.79
C CYS A 78 -65.45 -7.50 -39.25
N ALA A 79 -65.49 -6.36 -38.54
CA ALA A 79 -66.35 -5.24 -38.91
C ALA A 79 -65.96 -4.55 -40.24
N THR A 80 -64.75 -4.81 -40.77
CA THR A 80 -64.24 -4.21 -42.00
C THR A 80 -64.38 -5.12 -43.22
N CYS A 81 -64.09 -6.41 -43.08
CA CYS A 81 -64.05 -7.35 -44.22
C CYS A 81 -65.08 -8.48 -44.15
N ASP A 82 -65.86 -8.56 -43.07
CA ASP A 82 -66.90 -9.58 -42.83
C ASP A 82 -66.40 -11.04 -42.77
N ASP A 83 -65.09 -11.28 -42.87
CA ASP A 83 -64.47 -12.60 -42.64
C ASP A 83 -64.41 -12.96 -41.15
N ILE A 84 -64.07 -14.22 -40.87
CA ILE A 84 -63.77 -14.74 -39.51
C ILE A 84 -62.76 -13.83 -38.79
N LEU A 85 -63.08 -13.47 -37.54
CA LEU A 85 -62.27 -12.57 -36.74
C LEU A 85 -60.97 -13.24 -36.28
N THR A 86 -59.86 -12.88 -36.93
CA THR A 86 -58.50 -13.15 -36.44
C THR A 86 -58.10 -12.11 -35.40
N LEU A 87 -57.77 -12.56 -34.20
CA LEU A 87 -57.54 -11.70 -33.04
C LEU A 87 -56.18 -11.00 -33.12
N SER A 88 -56.15 -9.69 -32.87
CA SER A 88 -54.92 -8.90 -32.75
C SER A 88 -54.38 -8.79 -31.31
N SER A 89 -55.24 -8.96 -30.31
CA SER A 89 -54.87 -8.95 -28.89
C SER A 89 -55.98 -9.58 -28.04
N ARG A 90 -55.71 -9.87 -26.77
CA ARG A 90 -56.74 -10.27 -25.79
C ARG A 90 -57.84 -9.21 -25.62
N THR A 91 -57.50 -7.92 -25.75
CA THR A 91 -58.46 -6.82 -25.70
C THR A 91 -59.42 -6.86 -26.90
N THR A 92 -58.91 -7.23 -28.08
CA THR A 92 -59.75 -7.38 -29.29
C THR A 92 -60.86 -8.40 -29.10
N LEU A 93 -60.57 -9.53 -28.42
CA LEU A 93 -61.61 -10.50 -28.07
C LEU A 93 -62.62 -9.92 -27.09
N THR A 94 -62.14 -9.21 -26.06
CA THR A 94 -63.00 -8.59 -25.05
C THR A 94 -63.95 -7.55 -25.67
N ASP A 95 -63.44 -6.73 -26.59
CA ASP A 95 -64.23 -5.73 -27.31
C ASP A 95 -65.25 -6.37 -28.26
N ALA A 96 -64.87 -7.45 -28.96
CA ALA A 96 -65.76 -8.19 -29.86
C ALA A 96 -66.93 -8.84 -29.10
N LEU A 97 -66.65 -9.48 -27.96
CA LEU A 97 -67.66 -10.08 -27.08
C LEU A 97 -68.60 -9.03 -26.48
N SER A 98 -68.12 -7.78 -26.33
CA SER A 98 -68.93 -6.65 -25.90
C SER A 98 -69.74 -6.01 -27.03
N GLY A 99 -69.75 -6.60 -28.23
CA GLY A 99 -70.49 -6.11 -29.40
C GLY A 99 -69.89 -4.87 -30.06
N LYS A 100 -68.63 -4.51 -29.75
CA LYS A 100 -67.97 -3.38 -30.40
C LYS A 100 -67.46 -3.78 -31.78
N PRO A 101 -67.46 -2.86 -32.76
CA PRO A 101 -66.89 -3.13 -34.07
C PRO A 101 -65.37 -3.27 -33.95
N VAL A 102 -64.86 -4.46 -34.23
CA VAL A 102 -63.42 -4.79 -34.17
C VAL A 102 -62.90 -5.14 -35.55
N GLN A 103 -61.66 -4.74 -35.82
CA GLN A 103 -60.96 -5.10 -37.05
C GLN A 103 -60.13 -6.36 -36.81
N CYS A 104 -60.15 -7.30 -37.75
CA CYS A 104 -59.30 -8.47 -37.69
C CYS A 104 -57.83 -8.09 -37.91
N ARG A 105 -56.93 -8.98 -37.50
CA ARG A 105 -55.47 -8.83 -37.62
C ARG A 105 -55.04 -8.43 -39.04
N ARG A 106 -55.64 -9.04 -40.07
CA ARG A 106 -55.36 -8.76 -41.49
C ARG A 106 -55.72 -7.33 -41.90
N CYS A 107 -56.82 -6.80 -41.37
CA CYS A 107 -57.27 -5.43 -41.66
C CYS A 107 -56.40 -4.37 -40.96
N ALA A 108 -55.85 -4.68 -39.78
CA ALA A 108 -55.06 -3.72 -38.99
C ALA A 108 -53.60 -3.57 -39.46
N ARG A 109 -53.04 -4.55 -40.20
CA ARG A 109 -51.68 -4.66 -40.82
C ARG A 109 -50.46 -4.45 -39.91
N THR A 110 -50.52 -3.56 -38.92
CA THR A 110 -49.45 -3.20 -37.99
C THR A 110 -48.93 -4.40 -37.21
N LEU A 111 -49.82 -5.33 -36.83
CA LEU A 111 -49.45 -6.52 -36.08
C LEU A 111 -48.65 -7.53 -36.91
N ASP A 112 -49.02 -7.71 -38.18
CA ASP A 112 -48.29 -8.61 -39.10
C ASP A 112 -46.91 -8.06 -39.44
N GLU A 113 -46.78 -6.75 -39.59
CA GLU A 113 -45.48 -6.09 -39.79
C GLU A 113 -44.56 -6.26 -38.57
N GLN A 114 -45.08 -6.16 -37.35
CA GLN A 114 -44.29 -6.42 -36.14
C GLN A 114 -43.97 -7.91 -35.97
N ALA A 115 -44.91 -8.80 -36.26
CA ALA A 115 -44.69 -10.23 -36.24
C ALA A 115 -43.59 -10.66 -37.22
N ALA A 116 -43.61 -10.13 -38.45
CA ALA A 116 -42.59 -10.37 -39.46
C ALA A 116 -41.20 -9.86 -39.01
N ARG A 117 -41.11 -8.71 -38.33
CA ARG A 117 -39.86 -8.21 -37.76
C ARG A 117 -39.28 -9.11 -36.66
N ILE A 118 -40.14 -9.76 -35.87
CA ILE A 118 -39.70 -10.70 -34.84
C ILE A 118 -39.11 -11.96 -35.49
N LEU A 119 -39.72 -12.43 -36.57
CA LEU A 119 -39.30 -13.62 -37.32
C LEU A 119 -38.14 -13.38 -38.29
N ASP A 120 -37.79 -12.12 -38.58
CA ASP A 120 -36.66 -11.76 -39.42
C ASP A 120 -35.38 -12.44 -38.93
N SER A 121 -34.69 -13.16 -39.83
CA SER A 121 -33.47 -13.90 -39.53
C SER A 121 -32.37 -12.99 -38.97
N LYS A 122 -32.31 -11.73 -39.42
CA LYS A 122 -31.37 -10.74 -38.87
C LYS A 122 -31.68 -10.38 -37.42
N ALA A 123 -32.97 -10.32 -37.06
CA ALA A 123 -33.39 -10.09 -35.69
C ALA A 123 -33.10 -11.33 -34.81
N ALA A 124 -33.26 -12.54 -35.35
CA ALA A 124 -32.88 -13.78 -34.67
C ALA A 124 -31.37 -13.87 -34.41
N GLU A 125 -30.54 -13.61 -35.41
CA GLU A 125 -29.08 -13.55 -35.26
C GLU A 125 -28.65 -12.48 -34.24
N ALA A 126 -29.26 -11.30 -34.27
CA ALA A 126 -28.98 -10.24 -33.31
C ALA A 126 -29.34 -10.63 -31.86
N ARG A 127 -30.46 -11.36 -31.66
CA ARG A 127 -30.84 -11.90 -30.34
C ARG A 127 -29.86 -12.95 -29.87
N GLN A 128 -29.45 -13.87 -30.74
CA GLN A 128 -28.46 -14.89 -30.41
C GLN A 128 -27.12 -14.26 -30.00
N ARG A 129 -26.59 -13.31 -30.77
CA ARG A 129 -25.36 -12.59 -30.41
C ARG A 129 -25.47 -11.84 -29.08
N ARG A 130 -26.63 -11.26 -28.76
CA ARG A 130 -26.87 -10.60 -27.47
C ARG A 130 -26.88 -11.60 -26.32
N ALA A 131 -27.54 -12.76 -26.51
CA ALA A 131 -27.58 -13.82 -25.52
C ALA A 131 -26.18 -14.42 -25.27
N GLU A 132 -25.40 -14.67 -26.33
CA GLU A 132 -24.01 -15.13 -26.24
C GLU A 132 -23.13 -14.11 -25.52
N LYS A 133 -23.23 -12.82 -25.88
CA LYS A 133 -22.50 -11.74 -25.18
C LYS A 133 -22.89 -11.63 -23.71
N ALA A 134 -24.17 -11.80 -23.38
CA ALA A 134 -24.65 -11.75 -22.00
C ALA A 134 -24.13 -12.95 -21.18
N ARG A 135 -24.13 -14.16 -21.76
CA ARG A 135 -23.54 -15.35 -21.14
C ARG A 135 -22.03 -15.19 -20.93
N ALA A 136 -21.30 -14.75 -21.95
CA ALA A 136 -19.87 -14.49 -21.84
C ALA A 136 -19.56 -13.45 -20.76
N GLY A 137 -20.34 -12.36 -20.67
CA GLY A 137 -20.18 -11.35 -19.61
C GLY A 137 -20.52 -11.87 -18.22
N GLN A 138 -21.49 -12.78 -18.09
CA GLN A 138 -21.82 -13.43 -16.82
C GLN A 138 -20.72 -14.41 -16.38
N GLU A 139 -20.18 -15.20 -17.31
CA GLU A 139 -19.05 -16.10 -17.08
C GLU A 139 -17.79 -15.32 -16.67
N GLU A 140 -17.50 -14.19 -17.33
CA GLU A 140 -16.39 -13.30 -16.98
C GLU A 140 -16.55 -12.70 -15.58
N LEU A 141 -17.76 -12.28 -15.21
CA LEU A 141 -18.04 -11.76 -13.86
C LEU A 141 -17.86 -12.83 -12.78
N LEU A 142 -18.37 -14.04 -13.02
CA LEU A 142 -18.21 -15.17 -12.09
C LEU A 142 -16.74 -15.57 -11.94
N ALA A 143 -15.99 -15.62 -13.04
CA ALA A 143 -14.55 -15.89 -12.99
C ALA A 143 -13.79 -14.80 -12.23
N ALA A 144 -14.14 -13.53 -12.40
CA ALA A 144 -13.54 -12.42 -11.66
C ALA A 144 -13.86 -12.48 -10.15
N GLN A 145 -15.09 -12.87 -9.78
CA GLN A 145 -15.48 -13.09 -8.39
C GLN A 145 -14.73 -14.26 -7.75
N GLU A 146 -14.60 -15.38 -8.46
CA GLU A 146 -13.83 -16.53 -7.98
C GLU A 146 -12.36 -16.17 -7.77
N GLN A 147 -11.75 -15.46 -8.73
CA GLN A 147 -10.37 -14.97 -8.59
C GLN A 147 -10.20 -14.03 -7.39
N HIS A 148 -11.15 -13.11 -7.18
CA HIS A 148 -11.18 -12.24 -6.01
C HIS A 148 -11.25 -13.04 -4.71
N GLU A 149 -12.17 -14.01 -4.59
CA GLU A 149 -12.28 -14.84 -3.39
C GLU A 149 -11.05 -15.70 -3.12
N VAL A 150 -10.38 -16.21 -4.16
CA VAL A 150 -9.12 -16.96 -4.02
C VAL A 150 -8.01 -16.04 -3.49
N ARG A 151 -7.86 -14.84 -4.06
CA ARG A 151 -6.85 -13.86 -3.62
C ARG A 151 -7.10 -13.36 -2.20
N ARG A 152 -8.35 -13.06 -1.84
CA ARG A 152 -8.75 -12.72 -0.46
C ARG A 152 -8.39 -13.83 0.54
N ARG A 153 -8.61 -15.10 0.17
CA ARG A 153 -8.22 -16.25 1.01
C ARG A 153 -6.70 -16.36 1.16
N ALA A 154 -5.93 -16.12 0.10
CA ALA A 154 -4.47 -16.12 0.17
C ALA A 154 -3.93 -15.02 1.11
N ILE A 155 -4.48 -13.81 1.03
CA ILE A 155 -4.13 -12.70 1.94
C ILE A 155 -4.46 -13.08 3.39
N ALA A 156 -5.67 -13.59 3.65
CA ALA A 156 -6.10 -13.96 4.99
C ALA A 156 -5.29 -15.12 5.60
N ALA A 157 -4.82 -16.06 4.77
CA ALA A 157 -3.98 -17.16 5.21
C ALA A 157 -2.56 -16.69 5.58
N ARG A 158 -1.98 -15.76 4.82
CA ARG A 158 -0.63 -15.24 5.06
C ARG A 158 -0.57 -14.26 6.24
N PHE A 159 -1.54 -13.36 6.31
CA PHE A 159 -1.57 -12.26 7.28
C PHE A 159 -2.69 -12.49 8.29
N SER A 160 -2.50 -13.44 9.20
CA SER A 160 -3.47 -13.67 10.27
C SER A 160 -3.24 -12.70 11.42
N VAL A 161 -4.33 -12.33 12.10
CA VAL A 161 -4.25 -11.45 13.28
C VAL A 161 -3.88 -12.30 14.49
N PHE A 162 -2.73 -12.00 15.09
CA PHE A 162 -2.29 -12.67 16.30
C PHE A 162 -2.48 -11.77 17.53
N GLU A 163 -2.76 -12.41 18.66
CA GLU A 163 -2.63 -11.80 19.98
C GLU A 163 -1.26 -12.20 20.52
N SER A 164 -0.37 -11.22 20.64
CA SER A 164 0.92 -11.38 21.31
C SER A 164 0.86 -10.69 22.66
N GLU A 165 1.55 -11.26 23.67
CA GLU A 165 1.84 -10.49 24.88
C GLU A 165 2.77 -9.35 24.46
N ASN A 166 2.27 -8.11 24.61
CA ASN A 166 2.90 -6.91 24.05
C ASN A 166 4.29 -6.69 24.65
N VAL A 167 5.34 -6.92 23.86
CA VAL A 167 6.71 -6.53 24.23
C VAL A 167 7.48 -6.25 22.93
N VAL A 168 7.56 -5.00 22.49
CA VAL A 168 8.69 -4.56 21.63
C VAL A 168 9.41 -3.32 22.23
N PRO A 169 9.94 -3.41 23.47
CA PRO A 169 10.83 -2.41 24.03
C PRO A 169 12.11 -2.27 23.19
N ASP A 170 12.49 -3.29 22.42
CA ASP A 170 13.71 -3.33 21.62
C ASP A 170 13.56 -2.68 20.22
N ALA A 171 12.51 -1.88 20.00
CA ALA A 171 12.39 -1.09 18.78
C ALA A 171 13.44 0.02 18.74
N SER A 172 14.11 0.25 17.60
CA SER A 172 15.03 1.39 17.45
C SER A 172 14.31 2.73 17.64
N PHE A 173 15.04 3.79 18.03
CA PHE A 173 14.48 5.14 18.13
C PHE A 173 13.74 5.55 16.85
N VAL A 174 14.36 5.30 15.69
CA VAL A 174 13.80 5.62 14.37
C VAL A 174 12.49 4.86 14.13
N ALA A 175 12.42 3.57 14.49
CA ALA A 175 11.19 2.77 14.37
C ALA A 175 10.07 3.32 15.27
N ARG A 176 10.39 3.71 16.51
CA ARG A 176 9.41 4.31 17.44
C ARG A 176 8.85 5.63 16.91
N VAL A 177 9.72 6.52 16.43
CA VAL A 177 9.31 7.79 15.81
C VAL A 177 8.46 7.53 14.56
N ALA A 178 8.86 6.58 13.71
CA ALA A 178 8.12 6.21 12.52
C ALA A 178 6.71 5.72 12.86
N ALA A 179 6.58 4.84 13.84
CA ALA A 179 5.29 4.32 14.27
C ALA A 179 4.38 5.43 14.78
N MET A 180 4.91 6.32 15.62
CA MET A 180 4.16 7.46 16.13
C MET A 180 3.73 8.41 14.99
N ALA A 181 4.61 8.66 14.02
CA ALA A 181 4.30 9.50 12.86
C ALA A 181 3.17 8.93 12.00
N VAL A 182 3.17 7.61 11.80
CA VAL A 182 2.09 6.92 11.08
C VAL A 182 0.78 7.00 11.85
N ILE A 183 0.77 6.79 13.17
CA ILE A 183 -0.43 6.88 14.01
C ILE A 183 -1.06 8.29 13.94
N VAL A 184 -0.22 9.33 13.92
CA VAL A 184 -0.68 10.73 13.87
C VAL A 184 -1.20 11.11 12.48
N ALA A 185 -0.57 10.62 11.40
CA ALA A 185 -0.88 11.04 10.04
C ALA A 185 -1.94 10.20 9.32
N ALA A 186 -2.09 8.91 9.68
CA ALA A 186 -2.97 7.98 8.98
C ALA A 186 -4.41 7.97 9.54
N ASP A 187 -5.33 7.36 8.79
CA ASP A 187 -6.67 7.03 9.30
C ASP A 187 -6.58 5.82 10.24
N THR A 188 -7.00 5.98 11.50
CA THR A 188 -6.91 4.98 12.56
C THR A 188 -8.26 4.38 12.96
N GLU A 189 -9.28 4.51 12.11
CA GLU A 189 -10.64 4.04 12.40
C GLU A 189 -10.70 2.55 12.78
N GLY A 190 -11.25 2.29 13.97
CA GLY A 190 -11.41 0.94 14.50
C GLY A 190 -10.10 0.27 14.92
N GLY A 191 -9.04 1.05 15.18
CA GLY A 191 -7.72 0.55 15.58
C GLY A 191 -6.89 -0.03 14.42
N LEU A 192 -7.35 0.18 13.18
CA LEU A 192 -6.59 -0.14 11.98
C LEU A 192 -5.98 1.12 11.41
N VAL A 193 -4.69 1.09 11.11
CA VAL A 193 -4.00 2.14 10.37
C VAL A 193 -4.26 1.90 8.88
N ARG A 194 -4.91 2.87 8.22
CA ARG A 194 -5.31 2.79 6.81
C ARG A 194 -4.81 3.99 6.03
N GLY A 195 -4.62 3.79 4.72
CA GLY A 195 -4.40 4.86 3.76
C GLY A 195 -3.20 5.75 4.11
N ILE A 196 -2.07 5.14 4.51
CA ILE A 196 -0.86 5.87 4.90
C ILE A 196 -0.44 6.77 3.72
N PRO A 197 -0.49 8.11 3.85
CA PRO A 197 -0.25 9.00 2.72
C PRO A 197 1.26 9.20 2.52
N LEU A 198 1.94 8.17 2.00
CA LEU A 198 3.40 8.17 1.86
C LEU A 198 3.92 9.22 0.85
N SER A 199 3.08 9.72 -0.05
CA SER A 199 3.49 10.60 -1.14
C SER A 199 3.22 12.08 -0.95
N ASP A 200 2.32 12.47 -0.03
CA ASP A 200 1.92 13.88 0.14
C ASP A 200 2.76 14.65 1.17
N GLY A 201 3.70 13.96 1.80
CA GLY A 201 4.58 14.54 2.80
C GLY A 201 3.95 14.69 4.19
N SER A 202 2.81 14.04 4.46
CA SER A 202 2.11 14.08 5.75
C SER A 202 2.84 13.28 6.83
N VAL A 203 3.29 12.05 6.52
CA VAL A 203 4.03 11.20 7.46
C VAL A 203 5.44 11.74 7.64
N ALA A 204 6.20 11.80 6.54
CA ALA A 204 7.59 12.27 6.51
C ALA A 204 7.77 13.26 5.35
N PRO A 205 8.81 14.12 5.36
CA PRO A 205 8.98 15.17 4.35
C PRO A 205 9.27 14.66 2.93
N SER A 206 9.64 13.39 2.76
CA SER A 206 9.85 12.77 1.46
C SER A 206 9.26 11.35 1.41
N HIS A 207 8.90 10.91 0.21
CA HIS A 207 8.41 9.55 -0.01
C HIS A 207 9.46 8.51 0.38
N ALA A 208 10.72 8.69 -0.04
CA ALA A 208 11.81 7.76 0.29
C ALA A 208 11.96 7.59 1.81
N LEU A 209 11.98 8.69 2.57
CA LEU A 209 12.07 8.62 4.03
C LEU A 209 10.85 7.91 4.64
N ALA A 210 9.63 8.23 4.18
CA ALA A 210 8.41 7.61 4.70
C ALA A 210 8.32 6.10 4.38
N SER A 211 8.50 5.72 3.11
CA SER A 211 8.19 4.38 2.62
C SER A 211 9.36 3.41 2.65
N GLU A 212 10.58 3.87 2.36
CA GLU A 212 11.76 2.99 2.20
C GLU A 212 12.51 2.80 3.53
N ARG A 213 12.33 3.73 4.48
CA ARG A 213 12.97 3.67 5.80
C ARG A 213 11.98 3.60 6.93
N LEU A 214 11.26 4.67 7.24
CA LEU A 214 10.48 4.78 8.47
C LEU A 214 9.44 3.65 8.63
N LEU A 215 8.60 3.42 7.61
CA LEU A 215 7.60 2.35 7.68
C LEU A 215 8.25 0.95 7.69
N VAL A 216 9.36 0.76 6.97
CA VAL A 216 10.10 -0.51 6.95
C VAL A 216 10.68 -0.81 8.33
N GLU A 217 11.31 0.17 8.98
CA GLU A 217 11.85 0.05 10.34
C GLU A 217 10.74 -0.27 11.36
N ALA A 218 9.61 0.45 11.31
CA ALA A 218 8.48 0.17 12.20
C ALA A 218 7.93 -1.25 12.01
N GLN A 219 7.87 -1.75 10.78
CA GLN A 219 7.45 -3.11 10.48
C GLN A 219 8.49 -4.16 10.89
N ALA A 220 9.77 -3.90 10.65
CA ALA A 220 10.87 -4.81 10.99
C ALA A 220 10.97 -5.06 12.49
N HIS A 221 10.64 -4.04 13.30
CA HIS A 221 10.53 -4.15 14.75
C HIS A 221 9.13 -4.60 15.23
N GLY A 222 8.22 -5.02 14.34
CA GLY A 222 6.91 -5.55 14.75
C GLY A 222 5.97 -4.53 15.41
N LEU A 223 6.22 -3.22 15.25
CA LEU A 223 5.30 -2.18 15.71
C LEU A 223 4.01 -2.16 14.88
N PHE A 224 4.12 -2.55 13.61
CA PHE A 224 2.98 -2.75 12.72
C PHE A 224 3.07 -4.06 11.96
N GLU A 225 1.93 -4.76 11.92
CA GLU A 225 1.72 -5.95 11.11
C GLU A 225 0.65 -5.69 10.06
N VAL A 226 0.76 -6.35 8.91
CA VAL A 226 -0.23 -6.24 7.84
C VAL A 226 -1.52 -6.96 8.26
N HIS A 227 -2.65 -6.27 8.19
CA HIS A 227 -3.95 -6.82 8.54
C HIS A 227 -4.60 -7.56 7.33
N PRO A 228 -5.30 -8.69 7.53
CA PRO A 228 -5.93 -9.46 6.45
C PRO A 228 -7.05 -8.71 5.71
N SER A 229 -7.59 -7.62 6.29
CA SER A 229 -8.55 -6.76 5.60
C SER A 229 -7.93 -5.90 4.50
N SER A 230 -6.60 -5.86 4.37
CA SER A 230 -5.90 -5.06 3.37
C SER A 230 -6.46 -5.31 1.96
N PRO A 231 -6.64 -4.27 1.13
CA PRO A 231 -7.20 -4.43 -0.21
C PRO A 231 -6.26 -5.24 -1.10
N GLU A 232 -6.80 -5.97 -2.09
CA GLU A 232 -5.98 -6.78 -3.01
C GLU A 232 -4.97 -5.94 -3.78
N ALA A 233 -5.31 -4.69 -4.10
CA ALA A 233 -4.44 -3.75 -4.79
C ALA A 233 -3.22 -3.30 -3.96
N ALA A 234 -3.14 -3.70 -2.69
CA ALA A 234 -1.94 -3.56 -1.87
C ALA A 234 -0.92 -4.65 -2.15
N PHE A 235 -1.28 -5.77 -2.76
CA PHE A 235 -0.39 -6.93 -2.92
C PHE A 235 -0.07 -7.20 -4.38
N MET A 236 1.09 -7.81 -4.62
CA MET A 236 1.45 -8.33 -5.93
C MET A 236 1.09 -9.82 -6.00
N PHE A 237 0.51 -10.23 -7.12
CA PHE A 237 0.10 -11.61 -7.37
C PHE A 237 0.72 -12.14 -8.65
N ASP A 238 1.18 -13.40 -8.64
CA ASP A 238 1.47 -14.17 -9.84
C ASP A 238 0.28 -15.11 -10.10
N GLY A 239 -0.64 -14.67 -10.97
CA GLY A 239 -1.94 -15.30 -11.14
C GLY A 239 -2.82 -15.17 -9.88
N THR A 240 -2.97 -16.26 -9.13
CA THR A 240 -3.69 -16.31 -7.84
C THR A 240 -2.76 -16.41 -6.62
N ASP A 241 -1.47 -16.63 -6.85
CA ASP A 241 -0.51 -16.84 -5.79
C ASP A 241 0.04 -15.49 -5.31
N LEU A 242 -0.03 -15.30 -3.99
CA LEU A 242 0.42 -14.09 -3.33
C LEU A 242 1.95 -14.09 -3.24
N THR A 243 2.61 -13.06 -3.78
CA THR A 243 4.06 -12.94 -3.71
C THR A 243 4.52 -12.38 -2.35
N ASP A 244 5.83 -12.28 -2.14
CA ASP A 244 6.43 -11.65 -0.96
C ASP A 244 6.47 -10.12 -1.05
N SER A 245 5.93 -9.52 -2.11
CA SER A 245 5.96 -8.08 -2.34
C SER A 245 4.58 -7.44 -2.22
N TRP A 246 4.52 -6.29 -1.56
CA TRP A 246 3.31 -5.49 -1.42
C TRP A 246 3.65 -4.00 -1.43
N TYR A 247 2.63 -3.15 -1.58
CA TYR A 247 2.70 -1.69 -1.58
C TYR A 247 2.34 -1.18 -0.19
N PRO A 248 3.31 -0.74 0.63
CA PRO A 248 3.06 -0.43 2.04
C PRO A 248 1.97 0.64 2.24
N GLY A 249 1.97 1.72 1.46
CA GLY A 249 0.97 2.79 1.58
C GLY A 249 -0.48 2.39 1.26
N ARG A 250 -0.71 1.21 0.69
CA ARG A 250 -2.06 0.69 0.38
C ARG A 250 -2.54 -0.39 1.34
N ALA A 251 -1.64 -0.96 2.14
CA ALA A 251 -2.00 -1.99 3.10
C ALA A 251 -2.72 -1.36 4.31
N HIS A 252 -3.49 -2.20 5.01
CA HIS A 252 -4.00 -1.87 6.33
C HIS A 252 -3.08 -2.50 7.36
N TYR A 253 -2.81 -1.78 8.44
CA TYR A 253 -1.93 -2.25 9.50
C TYR A 253 -2.67 -2.30 10.84
N TYR A 254 -2.18 -3.16 11.72
CA TYR A 254 -2.59 -3.22 13.11
C TYR A 254 -1.35 -3.32 14.00
N SER A 255 -1.48 -2.90 15.26
CA SER A 255 -0.46 -3.13 16.28
C SER A 255 -0.69 -4.46 16.99
N GLY A 256 0.41 -5.12 17.37
CA GLY A 256 0.40 -6.29 18.23
C GLY A 256 -0.20 -6.01 19.61
N GLY A 257 -0.33 -7.05 20.43
CA GLY A 257 -0.78 -6.91 21.81
C GLY A 257 -2.10 -7.61 22.14
N LEU A 258 -2.46 -7.54 23.42
CA LEU A 258 -3.68 -8.12 23.96
C LEU A 258 -4.86 -7.15 23.84
N GLY A 259 -6.07 -7.69 23.67
CA GLY A 259 -7.31 -6.92 23.61
C GLY A 259 -7.80 -6.63 22.19
N ASN A 260 -8.76 -5.71 22.06
CA ASN A 260 -9.31 -5.33 20.76
C ASN A 260 -8.36 -4.37 20.00
N LEU A 261 -8.49 -4.29 18.67
CA LEU A 261 -7.60 -3.47 17.82
C LEU A 261 -7.51 -1.99 18.26
N PRO A 262 -8.62 -1.29 18.58
CA PRO A 262 -8.55 0.07 19.10
C PRO A 262 -7.66 0.21 20.34
N SER A 263 -7.86 -0.65 21.35
CA SER A 263 -7.08 -0.62 22.59
C SER A 263 -5.60 -0.95 22.34
N ARG A 264 -5.28 -1.86 21.42
CA ARG A 264 -3.88 -2.16 21.06
C ARG A 264 -3.17 -0.96 20.45
N LEU A 265 -3.86 -0.19 19.60
CA LEU A 265 -3.26 0.98 18.95
C LEU A 265 -3.10 2.13 19.94
N GLU A 266 -4.08 2.32 20.84
CA GLU A 266 -4.02 3.29 21.93
C GLU A 266 -2.86 2.98 22.89
N ASN A 267 -2.75 1.73 23.34
CA ASN A 267 -1.65 1.28 24.20
C ASN A 267 -0.29 1.49 23.51
N LEU A 268 -0.15 1.11 22.22
CA LEU A 268 1.08 1.37 21.48
C LEU A 268 1.39 2.87 21.42
N ALA A 269 0.41 3.72 21.18
CA ALA A 269 0.62 5.16 21.15
C ALA A 269 1.05 5.72 22.51
N ASP A 270 0.51 5.19 23.60
CA ASP A 270 0.90 5.56 24.97
C ASP A 270 2.33 5.10 25.28
N ASP A 271 2.66 3.84 24.99
CA ASP A 271 4.01 3.27 25.14
C ASP A 271 5.04 4.08 24.32
N LEU A 272 4.72 4.41 23.06
CA LEU A 272 5.59 5.22 22.20
C LEU A 272 5.82 6.62 22.77
N ARG A 273 4.85 7.23 23.46
CA ARG A 273 5.05 8.54 24.10
C ARG A 273 5.99 8.44 25.30
N GLU A 274 5.91 7.36 26.06
CA GLU A 274 6.81 7.08 27.18
C GLU A 274 8.24 6.80 26.69
N TRP A 275 8.40 6.02 25.63
CA TRP A 275 9.72 5.67 25.10
C TRP A 275 10.41 6.75 24.26
N LEU A 276 9.71 7.84 23.96
CA LEU A 276 10.21 8.97 23.16
C LEU A 276 10.48 10.22 24.02
N VAL A 277 10.70 10.03 25.32
CA VAL A 277 11.13 11.05 26.27
C VAL A 277 12.64 11.26 26.13
N LEU A 278 13.07 12.51 25.92
CA LEU A 278 14.47 12.85 25.62
C LEU A 278 15.42 12.43 26.76
N GLU A 279 14.98 12.58 28.00
CA GLU A 279 15.71 12.24 29.22
C GLU A 279 15.97 10.74 29.40
N ASP A 280 15.14 9.90 28.76
CA ASP A 280 15.21 8.44 28.88
C ASP A 280 15.90 7.80 27.67
N LEU A 281 16.38 8.60 26.71
CA LEU A 281 17.07 8.09 25.53
C LEU A 281 18.45 7.55 25.87
N THR A 282 18.80 6.40 25.28
CA THR A 282 20.14 5.85 25.35
C THR A 282 21.15 6.68 24.54
N THR A 283 22.44 6.39 24.69
CA THR A 283 23.48 7.02 23.85
C THR A 283 23.25 6.74 22.36
N GLU A 284 22.89 5.50 22.01
CA GLU A 284 22.55 5.09 20.64
C GLU A 284 21.32 5.84 20.11
N ASP A 285 20.24 5.91 20.90
CA ASP A 285 19.04 6.68 20.55
C ASP A 285 19.37 8.17 20.33
N GLY A 286 20.30 8.72 21.11
CA GLY A 286 20.80 10.09 20.98
C GLY A 286 21.56 10.34 19.67
N GLU A 287 22.36 9.37 19.21
CA GLU A 287 23.04 9.43 17.92
C GLU A 287 22.05 9.32 16.75
N ASP A 288 21.08 8.41 16.86
CA ASP A 288 19.99 8.25 15.90
C ASP A 288 19.14 9.52 15.79
N LEU A 289 18.78 10.12 16.93
CA LEU A 289 18.04 11.38 16.98
C LEU A 289 18.85 12.51 16.32
N GLN A 290 20.15 12.60 16.58
CA GLN A 290 21.03 13.58 15.95
C GLN A 290 21.05 13.46 14.42
N LEU A 291 21.16 12.24 13.89
CA LEU A 291 21.12 11.99 12.45
C LEU A 291 19.75 12.34 11.87
N LEU A 292 18.68 11.90 12.53
CA LEU A 292 17.30 12.12 12.08
C LEU A 292 16.93 13.61 12.07
N VAL A 293 17.34 14.38 13.07
CA VAL A 293 17.11 15.84 13.12
C VAL A 293 17.66 16.54 11.88
N ARG A 294 18.92 16.25 11.50
CA ARG A 294 19.55 16.88 10.33
C ARG A 294 18.86 16.48 9.03
N GLU A 295 18.54 15.20 8.90
CA GLU A 295 17.84 14.66 7.75
C GLU A 295 16.45 15.28 7.57
N LEU A 296 15.69 15.43 8.67
CA LEU A 296 14.37 16.05 8.65
C LEU A 296 14.42 17.52 8.23
N ILE A 297 15.39 18.30 8.75
CA ILE A 297 15.57 19.69 8.32
C ILE A 297 15.89 19.76 6.82
N ALA A 298 16.80 18.92 6.34
CA ALA A 298 17.19 18.89 4.93
C ALA A 298 16.01 18.51 4.03
N ALA A 299 15.29 17.44 4.38
CA ALA A 299 14.16 16.96 3.60
C ALA A 299 12.97 17.93 3.62
N GLU A 300 12.68 18.58 4.75
CA GLU A 300 11.65 19.62 4.82
C GLU A 300 11.99 20.86 3.97
N MET A 301 13.26 21.25 3.92
CA MET A 301 13.72 22.32 3.03
C MET A 301 13.47 21.97 1.55
N ILE A 302 13.75 20.73 1.14
CA ILE A 302 13.51 20.25 -0.23
C ILE A 302 12.02 20.22 -0.52
N ARG A 303 11.20 19.68 0.40
CA ARG A 303 9.74 19.65 0.28
C ARG A 303 9.17 21.05 0.06
N TYR A 304 9.64 22.02 0.85
CA TYR A 304 9.24 23.41 0.71
C TYR A 304 9.71 24.05 -0.60
N PHE A 305 10.96 23.81 -1.02
CA PHE A 305 11.45 24.32 -2.31
C PHE A 305 10.60 23.81 -3.48
N THR A 306 10.33 22.50 -3.52
CA THR A 306 9.48 21.88 -4.55
C THR A 306 8.08 22.50 -4.54
N PHE A 307 7.45 22.62 -3.36
CA PHE A 307 6.16 23.30 -3.21
C PHE A 307 6.16 24.72 -3.81
N GLN A 308 7.20 25.52 -3.54
CA GLN A 308 7.31 26.88 -4.08
C GLN A 308 7.53 26.92 -5.60
N ILE A 309 8.29 25.97 -6.16
CA ILE A 309 8.47 25.82 -7.60
C ILE A 309 7.12 25.48 -8.27
N THR A 310 6.35 24.56 -7.69
CA THR A 310 5.01 24.18 -8.17
C THR A 310 4.01 25.34 -8.08
N GLU A 311 3.98 26.11 -6.98
CA GLU A 311 3.15 27.33 -6.86
C GLU A 311 3.47 28.36 -7.96
N HIS A 312 4.72 28.37 -8.45
CA HIS A 312 5.15 29.18 -9.58
C HIS A 312 4.93 28.54 -10.96
N ARG A 313 4.23 27.39 -11.04
CA ARG A 313 3.93 26.62 -12.25
C ARG A 313 5.16 26.14 -13.02
N LEU A 314 6.26 25.93 -12.30
CA LEU A 314 7.44 25.25 -12.82
C LEU A 314 7.33 23.75 -12.53
N PRO A 315 7.94 22.88 -13.36
CA PRO A 315 7.90 21.44 -13.14
C PRO A 315 8.72 21.07 -11.90
N ASP A 316 8.44 19.89 -11.35
CA ASP A 316 9.23 19.35 -10.24
C ASP A 316 10.70 19.15 -10.64
N PRO A 317 11.63 19.22 -9.67
CA PRO A 317 13.04 18.91 -9.93
C PRO A 317 13.21 17.51 -10.50
N ASN A 318 14.04 17.37 -11.54
CA ASN A 318 14.46 16.04 -12.01
C ASN A 318 15.50 15.42 -11.08
N GLU A 319 15.84 14.14 -11.29
CA GLU A 319 16.77 13.37 -10.45
C GLU A 319 18.10 14.09 -10.19
N LYS A 320 18.78 14.60 -11.23
CA LYS A 320 20.05 15.35 -11.09
C LYS A 320 19.91 16.64 -10.28
N GLN A 321 18.78 17.33 -10.44
CA GLN A 321 18.47 18.53 -9.66
C GLN A 321 18.17 18.18 -8.20
N HIS A 322 17.50 17.04 -7.96
CA HIS A 322 17.20 16.53 -6.63
C HIS A 322 18.47 16.11 -5.89
N GLU A 323 19.41 15.40 -6.53
CA GLU A 323 20.73 15.07 -5.95
C GLU A 323 21.48 16.33 -5.51
N LEU A 324 21.51 17.36 -6.36
CA LEU A 324 22.14 18.63 -6.01
C LEU A 324 21.40 19.34 -4.86
N LEU A 325 20.07 19.33 -4.87
CA LEU A 325 19.26 19.89 -3.78
C LEU A 325 19.53 19.17 -2.45
N GLN A 326 19.67 17.84 -2.46
CA GLN A 326 20.00 17.04 -1.29
C GLN A 326 21.33 17.49 -0.67
N ALA A 327 22.39 17.59 -1.48
CA ALA A 327 23.70 18.04 -1.00
C ALA A 327 23.65 19.48 -0.42
N ILE A 328 22.91 20.40 -1.06
CA ILE A 328 22.70 21.76 -0.57
C ILE A 328 21.93 21.76 0.75
N ALA A 329 20.87 20.96 0.84
CA ALA A 329 20.00 20.90 2.01
C ALA A 329 20.70 20.30 3.22
N GLU A 330 21.50 19.24 3.04
CA GLU A 330 22.32 18.64 4.10
C GLU A 330 23.38 19.62 4.64
N GLN A 331 24.03 20.36 3.75
CA GLN A 331 24.96 21.43 4.14
C GLN A 331 24.23 22.54 4.91
N GLY A 332 23.04 22.94 4.46
CA GLY A 332 22.22 23.96 5.10
C GLY A 332 21.69 23.54 6.47
N ALA A 333 21.20 22.30 6.59
CA ALA A 333 20.69 21.72 7.83
C ALA A 333 21.75 21.68 8.95
N ALA A 334 23.04 21.57 8.58
CA ALA A 334 24.13 21.59 9.55
C ALA A 334 24.42 22.99 10.12
N GLN A 335 23.90 24.07 9.52
CA GLN A 335 24.28 25.46 9.84
C GLN A 335 23.10 26.34 10.24
N PHE A 336 21.90 26.07 9.73
CA PHE A 336 20.76 26.98 9.86
C PHE A 336 19.49 26.27 10.31
N ALA A 337 18.65 26.99 11.06
CA ALA A 337 17.28 26.57 11.36
C ALA A 337 16.40 26.47 10.10
N LEU A 338 15.36 25.64 10.14
CA LEU A 338 14.49 25.37 8.99
C LEU A 338 13.84 26.65 8.43
N GLY A 339 13.46 27.60 9.29
CA GLY A 339 12.85 28.86 8.86
C GLY A 339 13.78 29.76 8.04
N HIS A 340 15.09 29.71 8.28
CA HIS A 340 16.06 30.40 7.42
C HIS A 340 16.20 29.70 6.07
N LEU A 341 16.24 28.36 6.07
CA LEU A 341 16.30 27.57 4.85
C LEU A 341 15.05 27.78 3.97
N TYR A 342 13.86 27.89 4.57
CA TYR A 342 12.63 28.25 3.87
C TYR A 342 12.72 29.64 3.21
N SER A 343 13.27 30.63 3.90
CA SER A 343 13.48 31.98 3.33
C SER A 343 14.41 31.94 2.09
N MET A 344 15.50 31.15 2.17
CA MET A 344 16.43 30.97 1.05
C MET A 344 15.78 30.24 -0.12
N ALA A 345 15.07 29.13 0.16
CA ALA A 345 14.36 28.33 -0.83
C ALA A 345 13.29 29.14 -1.56
N TRP A 346 12.48 29.91 -0.83
CA TRP A 346 11.49 30.82 -1.41
C TRP A 346 12.12 31.87 -2.32
N THR A 347 13.21 32.50 -1.87
CA THR A 347 13.92 33.51 -2.67
C THR A 347 14.44 32.90 -3.97
N ALA A 348 15.03 31.70 -3.89
CA ALA A 348 15.54 30.97 -5.05
C ALA A 348 14.42 30.57 -6.03
N ALA A 349 13.29 30.05 -5.54
CA ALA A 349 12.14 29.68 -6.38
C ALA A 349 11.52 30.91 -7.08
N ARG A 350 11.40 32.03 -6.36
CA ARG A 350 10.93 33.31 -6.92
C ARG A 350 11.88 33.82 -8.02
N ASP A 351 13.18 33.77 -7.78
CA ASP A 351 14.19 34.18 -8.76
C ASP A 351 14.17 33.28 -10.01
N ALA A 352 13.94 31.97 -9.85
CA ALA A 352 13.71 31.03 -10.95
C ALA A 352 12.49 31.40 -11.80
N SER A 353 11.35 31.66 -11.15
CA SER A 353 10.13 32.11 -11.84
C SER A 353 10.35 33.43 -12.58
N SER A 354 11.05 34.38 -11.96
CA SER A 354 11.40 35.65 -12.58
C SER A 354 12.33 35.49 -13.79
N ALA A 355 13.30 34.58 -13.73
CA ALA A 355 14.21 34.28 -14.83
C ALA A 355 13.46 33.64 -16.02
N TYR A 356 12.53 32.71 -15.72
CA TYR A 356 11.66 32.10 -16.72
C TYR A 356 10.79 33.13 -17.45
N GLN A 357 10.17 34.04 -16.69
CA GLN A 357 9.30 35.09 -17.26
C GLN A 357 10.06 36.11 -18.10
N ARG A 358 11.30 36.45 -17.73
CA ARG A 358 12.12 37.44 -18.44
C ARG A 358 12.73 36.90 -19.74
N ASN A 359 13.08 35.61 -19.79
CA ASN A 359 13.79 35.02 -20.92
C ASN A 359 12.81 34.24 -21.82
N ARG A 360 12.21 34.94 -22.81
CA ARG A 360 11.32 34.31 -23.81
C ARG A 360 12.07 33.20 -24.56
N GLY A 361 11.76 31.95 -24.25
CA GLY A 361 12.37 30.76 -24.86
C GLY A 361 13.15 29.86 -23.90
N MET A 362 13.32 30.25 -22.63
CA MET A 362 13.92 29.38 -21.60
C MET A 362 13.01 28.16 -21.34
N PRO A 363 13.50 26.92 -21.44
CA PRO A 363 12.79 25.74 -20.97
C PRO A 363 12.49 25.80 -19.47
N ALA A 364 11.35 25.27 -19.03
CA ALA A 364 10.96 25.34 -17.62
C ALA A 364 11.94 24.60 -16.69
N HIS A 365 12.49 23.47 -17.13
CA HIS A 365 13.54 22.74 -16.38
C HIS A 365 14.85 23.54 -16.23
N ASP A 366 15.19 24.41 -17.18
CA ASP A 366 16.37 25.28 -17.07
C ASP A 366 16.16 26.36 -16.01
N ALA A 367 14.92 26.86 -15.88
CA ALA A 367 14.55 27.77 -14.81
C ALA A 367 14.65 27.11 -13.43
N VAL A 368 14.21 25.85 -13.29
CA VAL A 368 14.40 25.07 -12.05
C VAL A 368 15.88 24.89 -11.74
N THR A 369 16.71 24.53 -12.75
CA THR A 369 18.17 24.44 -12.61
C THR A 369 18.77 25.76 -12.10
N TYR A 370 18.31 26.89 -12.64
CA TYR A 370 18.72 28.20 -12.16
C TYR A 370 18.33 28.45 -10.70
N GLY A 371 17.11 28.06 -10.31
CA GLY A 371 16.63 28.11 -8.92
C GLY A 371 17.52 27.32 -7.96
N VAL A 372 17.83 26.06 -8.27
CA VAL A 372 18.71 25.21 -7.43
C VAL A 372 20.11 25.84 -7.29
N LYS A 373 20.70 26.32 -8.39
CA LYS A 373 22.00 27.02 -8.34
C LYS A 373 21.94 28.34 -7.57
N GLN A 374 20.80 29.05 -7.64
CA GLN A 374 20.59 30.26 -6.86
C GLN A 374 20.50 29.94 -5.37
N LEU A 375 19.82 28.87 -4.99
CA LEU A 375 19.76 28.38 -3.61
C LEU A 375 21.14 28.05 -3.07
N GLN A 376 21.95 27.31 -3.85
CA GLN A 376 23.35 27.01 -3.51
C GLN A 376 24.17 28.28 -3.26
N ARG A 377 24.07 29.26 -4.17
CA ARG A 377 24.80 30.54 -4.03
C ARG A 377 24.33 31.33 -2.82
N LEU A 378 23.03 31.37 -2.54
CA LEU A 378 22.51 32.04 -1.35
C LEU A 378 23.05 31.39 -0.08
N LEU A 379 22.95 30.06 0.00
CA LEU A 379 23.46 29.30 1.14
C LEU A 379 24.94 29.57 1.40
N GLN A 380 25.77 29.48 0.36
CA GLN A 380 27.22 29.72 0.47
C GLN A 380 27.53 31.13 0.96
N ARG A 381 26.84 32.15 0.45
CA ARG A 381 27.03 33.54 0.89
C ARG A 381 26.63 33.78 2.34
N PHE A 382 25.63 33.06 2.86
CA PHE A 382 25.30 33.10 4.29
C PHE A 382 26.36 32.40 5.14
N ILE A 383 26.86 31.24 4.69
CA ILE A 383 27.96 30.52 5.35
C ILE A 383 29.23 31.39 5.41
N ASP A 384 29.55 32.09 4.33
CA ASP A 384 30.71 32.98 4.23
C ASP A 384 30.51 34.31 4.98
N GLY A 385 29.32 34.55 5.56
CA GLY A 385 29.00 35.79 6.29
C GLY A 385 28.85 37.02 5.39
N GLU A 386 28.68 36.85 4.08
CA GLU A 386 28.46 37.96 3.14
C GLU A 386 27.05 38.57 3.23
N LEU A 387 26.11 37.84 3.84
CA LEU A 387 24.72 38.24 4.01
C LEU A 387 24.30 38.09 5.46
N GLU A 388 23.57 39.09 5.96
CA GLU A 388 22.95 39.03 7.29
C GLU A 388 21.67 38.18 7.25
N LEU A 389 21.58 37.19 8.16
CA LEU A 389 20.36 36.40 8.34
C LEU A 389 19.21 37.32 8.78
N ARG A 390 18.11 37.25 8.04
CA ARG A 390 16.84 37.85 8.47
C ARG A 390 16.18 36.95 9.50
N GLN A 391 15.12 37.45 10.13
CA GLN A 391 14.28 36.61 10.99
C GLN A 391 13.82 35.33 10.27
N PRO A 392 13.83 34.17 10.95
CA PRO A 392 13.36 32.92 10.37
C PRO A 392 11.90 33.02 9.91
N TYR A 393 11.56 32.32 8.83
CA TYR A 393 10.16 32.19 8.44
C TYR A 393 9.39 31.36 9.47
N SER A 394 8.10 31.65 9.61
CA SER A 394 7.18 30.78 10.35
C SER A 394 6.72 29.61 9.48
N GLU A 395 6.18 28.57 10.11
CA GLU A 395 5.53 27.46 9.41
C GLU A 395 4.42 27.96 8.47
N LEU A 396 4.35 27.37 7.28
CA LEU A 396 3.38 27.73 6.26
C LEU A 396 2.12 26.85 6.40
N LYS A 397 0.96 27.45 6.67
CA LYS A 397 -0.32 26.71 6.81
C LYS A 397 -0.71 25.83 5.61
N LYS A 398 -0.24 26.16 4.41
CA LYS A 398 -0.50 25.38 3.18
C LYS A 398 0.42 24.16 3.03
N LEU A 399 1.52 24.11 3.77
CA LEU A 399 2.49 23.03 3.78
C LEU A 399 2.91 22.82 5.24
N PRO A 400 2.02 22.24 6.08
CA PRO A 400 2.34 21.99 7.48
C PRO A 400 3.51 21.01 7.56
N LEU A 401 4.28 21.07 8.64
CA LEU A 401 5.37 20.13 8.89
C LEU A 401 4.86 18.69 8.83
N SER A 402 5.71 17.78 8.38
CA SER A 402 5.40 16.35 8.44
C SER A 402 5.22 15.88 9.89
N ALA A 403 4.49 14.79 10.09
CA ALA A 403 4.27 14.20 11.40
C ALA A 403 5.60 13.81 12.07
N THR A 404 6.54 13.21 11.32
CA THR A 404 7.88 12.88 11.84
C THR A 404 8.62 14.13 12.32
N THR A 405 8.64 15.22 11.53
CA THR A 405 9.27 16.48 11.97
C THR A 405 8.59 17.06 13.20
N THR A 406 7.26 17.02 13.25
CA THR A 406 6.48 17.50 14.39
C THR A 406 6.79 16.71 15.65
N ILE A 407 6.82 15.38 15.57
CA ILE A 407 7.11 14.51 16.71
C ILE A 407 8.53 14.74 17.20
N VAL A 408 9.54 14.67 16.33
CA VAL A 408 10.94 14.83 16.73
C VAL A 408 11.18 16.18 17.39
N PHE A 409 10.75 17.28 16.77
CA PHE A 409 11.03 18.59 17.33
C PHE A 409 10.09 18.98 18.47
N HIS A 410 8.77 18.84 18.31
CA HIS A 410 7.83 19.36 19.29
C HIS A 410 7.59 18.38 20.45
N GLN A 411 7.56 17.07 20.19
CA GLN A 411 7.25 16.07 21.21
C GLN A 411 8.51 15.55 21.91
N VAL A 412 9.53 15.13 21.16
CA VAL A 412 10.76 14.58 21.74
C VAL A 412 11.63 15.69 22.30
N MET A 413 11.99 16.67 21.47
CA MET A 413 12.94 17.71 21.87
C MET A 413 12.33 18.91 22.59
N GLY A 414 11.01 19.13 22.49
CA GLY A 414 10.35 20.34 23.01
C GLY A 414 10.82 21.64 22.34
N MET A 415 11.31 21.57 21.10
CA MET A 415 11.91 22.67 20.34
C MET A 415 11.09 23.04 19.11
N ASN A 416 11.29 24.23 18.53
CA ASN A 416 10.64 24.63 17.28
C ASN A 416 11.62 24.57 16.10
N PRO A 417 11.41 23.70 15.08
CA PRO A 417 12.37 23.52 13.98
C PRO A 417 12.58 24.80 13.16
N MET A 418 11.60 25.71 13.16
CA MET A 418 11.67 26.96 12.41
C MET A 418 12.72 27.93 12.98
N SER A 419 13.02 27.85 14.28
CA SER A 419 13.96 28.72 14.99
C SER A 419 15.20 28.01 15.53
N THR A 420 15.10 26.71 15.82
CA THR A 420 16.19 25.92 16.38
C THR A 420 17.25 25.60 15.32
N THR A 421 18.49 25.94 15.60
CA THR A 421 19.66 25.59 14.78
C THR A 421 20.19 24.21 15.15
N TRP A 422 20.95 23.58 14.24
CA TRP A 422 21.58 22.29 14.52
C TRP A 422 22.50 22.30 15.76
N PRO A 423 23.37 23.31 15.97
CA PRO A 423 24.17 23.38 17.20
C PRO A 423 23.34 23.37 18.49
N GLU A 424 22.24 24.12 18.53
CA GLU A 424 21.33 24.18 19.69
C GLU A 424 20.62 22.83 19.90
N ALA A 425 20.13 22.21 18.82
CA ALA A 425 19.52 20.87 18.85
C ALA A 425 20.51 19.84 19.42
N ARG A 426 21.74 19.83 18.92
CA ARG A 426 22.79 18.91 19.36
C ARG A 426 23.18 19.13 20.82
N GLU A 427 23.28 20.38 21.25
CA GLU A 427 23.58 20.73 22.65
C GLU A 427 22.49 20.20 23.59
N ALA A 428 21.22 20.37 23.24
CA ALA A 428 20.13 19.83 24.05
C ALA A 428 20.09 18.30 24.07
N ILE A 429 20.41 17.63 22.96
CA ILE A 429 20.53 16.17 22.96
C ILE A 429 21.68 15.74 23.91
N ALA A 430 22.84 16.39 23.80
CA ALA A 430 24.00 16.07 24.64
C ALA A 430 23.81 16.39 26.13
N GLU A 431 22.93 17.33 26.49
CA GLU A 431 22.61 17.66 27.87
C GLU A 431 21.79 16.55 28.57
N HIS A 432 20.95 15.84 27.82
CA HIS A 432 20.02 14.85 28.37
C HIS A 432 20.49 13.42 28.17
N VAL A 433 21.20 13.15 27.06
CA VAL A 433 21.78 11.83 26.79
C VAL A 433 23.06 11.71 27.61
N VAL A 434 22.93 11.08 28.78
CA VAL A 434 24.07 10.79 29.65
C VAL A 434 24.98 9.81 28.92
N PRO A 435 26.26 10.15 28.69
CA PRO A 435 27.22 9.21 28.14
C PRO A 435 27.23 7.96 29.02
N ASP A 436 27.21 6.79 28.40
CA ASP A 436 27.22 5.48 29.07
C ASP A 436 28.55 5.17 29.81
N ASP A 437 29.24 6.21 30.32
CA ASP A 437 30.49 6.16 31.06
C ASP A 437 30.33 5.48 32.44
N THR A 438 29.14 5.00 32.80
CA THR A 438 28.95 3.98 33.86
C THR A 438 29.09 2.56 33.29
N ASP A 439 30.22 2.36 32.62
CA ASP A 439 30.73 1.20 31.87
C ASP A 439 31.02 -0.04 32.77
N ASP A 440 30.33 -0.21 33.91
CA ASP A 440 30.44 -1.40 34.78
C ASP A 440 29.10 -1.83 35.44
N ASP A 441 28.07 -0.97 35.58
CA ASP A 441 26.91 -1.29 36.44
C ASP A 441 25.50 -1.15 35.80
N VAL A 442 25.33 -0.41 34.70
CA VAL A 442 23.97 -0.18 34.12
C VAL A 442 23.61 -1.22 33.05
N TRP A 443 24.59 -1.87 32.44
CA TRP A 443 24.40 -3.14 31.71
C TRP A 443 24.29 -4.34 32.66
N GLY A 444 23.46 -4.21 33.70
CA GLY A 444 23.01 -5.32 34.51
C GLY A 444 22.50 -6.50 33.64
N PRO A 445 22.49 -7.69 34.22
CA PRO A 445 23.04 -8.96 33.71
C PRO A 445 22.36 -9.50 32.44
N ARG A 446 22.67 -8.96 31.26
CA ARG A 446 22.17 -9.54 29.99
C ARG A 446 23.20 -10.14 29.07
N CYS A 447 24.50 -9.85 29.23
CA CYS A 447 25.55 -10.59 28.57
C CYS A 447 26.73 -10.78 29.54
N THR A 448 26.93 -12.00 30.04
CA THR A 448 28.05 -12.32 30.94
C THR A 448 29.40 -12.37 30.23
N HIS A 449 29.44 -12.13 28.92
CA HIS A 449 30.65 -12.21 28.11
C HIS A 449 31.28 -10.83 27.96
N ALA A 450 32.37 -10.60 28.68
CA ALA A 450 33.26 -9.48 28.41
C ALA A 450 34.11 -9.78 27.17
N PHE A 451 33.97 -8.98 26.11
CA PHE A 451 34.79 -9.08 24.91
C PHE A 451 35.94 -8.08 24.96
N PRO A 452 37.14 -8.42 24.45
CA PRO A 452 38.20 -7.45 24.29
C PRO A 452 37.78 -6.36 23.31
N LYS A 453 38.13 -5.09 23.59
CA LYS A 453 37.85 -3.96 22.70
C LYS A 453 38.38 -4.21 21.29
N HIS A 454 37.68 -3.69 20.28
CA HIS A 454 38.04 -3.81 18.87
C HIS A 454 39.52 -3.55 18.56
N THR A 455 40.06 -2.48 19.15
CA THR A 455 41.46 -2.08 18.96
C THR A 455 42.44 -3.15 19.44
N HIS A 456 42.12 -3.86 20.51
CA HIS A 456 42.92 -5.00 20.99
C HIS A 456 42.79 -6.21 20.07
N LEU A 457 41.59 -6.50 19.58
CA LEU A 457 41.36 -7.60 18.63
C LEU A 457 42.11 -7.36 17.30
N MET A 458 42.08 -6.13 16.79
CA MET A 458 42.80 -5.78 15.57
C MET A 458 44.32 -5.77 15.77
N GLU A 459 44.82 -5.30 16.92
CA GLU A 459 46.25 -5.38 17.21
C GLU A 459 46.72 -6.83 17.34
N TRP A 460 45.94 -7.68 18.03
CA TRP A 460 46.19 -9.12 18.07
C TRP A 460 46.22 -9.70 16.66
N MET A 461 45.23 -9.37 15.83
CA MET A 461 45.17 -9.87 14.46
C MET A 461 46.38 -9.41 13.64
N ARG A 462 46.78 -8.14 13.70
CA ARG A 462 47.93 -7.62 12.94
C ARG A 462 49.27 -8.22 13.37
N THR A 463 49.44 -8.47 14.66
CA THR A 463 50.68 -9.02 15.23
C THR A 463 50.76 -10.54 15.07
N THR A 464 49.62 -11.22 15.20
CA THR A 464 49.52 -12.69 15.25
C THR A 464 49.09 -13.32 13.93
N ALA A 465 48.51 -12.57 12.97
CA ALA A 465 48.04 -13.12 11.69
C ALA A 465 49.13 -13.81 10.86
N ARG A 466 50.42 -13.49 11.08
CA ARG A 466 51.52 -14.19 10.41
C ARG A 466 51.70 -15.63 10.88
N ALA A 467 51.24 -15.94 12.09
CA ALA A 467 51.27 -17.29 12.68
C ALA A 467 50.02 -18.11 12.34
N LEU A 468 48.94 -17.45 11.89
CA LEU A 468 47.72 -18.15 11.47
C LEU A 468 47.96 -18.93 10.17
N PRO A 469 47.48 -20.19 10.08
CA PRO A 469 47.44 -20.92 8.82
C PRO A 469 46.66 -20.16 7.75
N ASP A 470 47.08 -20.29 6.49
CA ASP A 470 46.41 -19.60 5.40
C ASP A 470 44.90 -19.96 5.35
N GLY A 471 44.06 -18.93 5.43
CA GLY A 471 42.60 -19.06 5.43
C GLY A 471 41.97 -19.52 6.75
N ALA A 472 42.72 -19.57 7.86
CA ALA A 472 42.17 -19.92 9.17
C ALA A 472 41.03 -18.97 9.59
N PHE A 473 41.16 -17.67 9.34
CA PHE A 473 40.12 -16.70 9.68
C PHE A 473 38.81 -16.94 8.90
N ARG A 474 38.88 -17.22 7.59
CA ARG A 474 37.70 -17.57 6.78
C ARG A 474 37.03 -18.86 7.23
N ARG A 475 37.82 -19.87 7.64
CA ARG A 475 37.29 -21.12 8.21
C ARG A 475 36.63 -20.88 9.56
N ALA A 476 37.23 -20.03 10.39
CA ALA A 476 36.65 -19.63 11.66
C ALA A 476 35.30 -18.93 11.47
N LEU A 477 35.16 -18.02 10.48
CA LEU A 477 33.87 -17.42 10.13
C LEU A 477 32.83 -18.47 9.70
N ALA A 478 33.23 -19.49 8.92
CA ALA A 478 32.32 -20.58 8.55
C ALA A 478 31.88 -21.40 9.77
N LEU A 479 32.77 -21.61 10.74
CA LEU A 479 32.41 -22.30 11.98
C LEU A 479 31.44 -21.49 12.84
N VAL A 480 31.59 -20.16 12.88
CA VAL A 480 30.65 -19.26 13.59
C VAL A 480 29.30 -19.18 12.87
N GLU A 481 29.28 -19.27 11.54
CA GLU A 481 28.05 -19.39 10.73
C GLU A 481 27.24 -20.64 11.09
N ASP A 482 27.92 -21.77 11.36
CA ASP A 482 27.28 -23.04 11.72
C ASP A 482 27.02 -23.20 13.24
N GLU A 483 27.50 -22.26 14.07
CA GLU A 483 27.41 -22.37 15.52
C GLU A 483 26.01 -21.96 16.02
N ALA A 484 25.40 -22.82 16.86
CA ALA A 484 24.18 -22.43 17.56
C ALA A 484 24.54 -21.32 18.57
N PRO A 485 23.84 -20.17 18.56
CA PRO A 485 24.24 -19.05 19.38
C PRO A 485 24.15 -19.43 20.87
N ASP A 486 25.28 -19.28 21.58
CA ASP A 486 25.35 -19.43 23.04
C ASP A 486 24.76 -18.18 23.69
N SER A 487 23.44 -18.07 23.56
CA SER A 487 22.69 -16.90 23.99
C SER A 487 22.34 -17.00 25.45
N CYS A 488 22.64 -15.94 26.19
CA CYS A 488 22.17 -15.75 27.56
C CYS A 488 20.69 -15.32 27.64
N GLY A 489 19.98 -15.29 26.51
CA GLY A 489 18.54 -15.01 26.42
C GLY A 489 18.04 -14.88 24.98
N PRO A 490 16.71 -14.92 24.76
CA PRO A 490 16.11 -14.80 23.43
C PRO A 490 16.41 -13.46 22.73
N THR A 491 16.73 -12.41 23.49
CA THR A 491 17.13 -11.09 22.99
C THR A 491 18.64 -10.86 23.07
N CYS A 492 19.44 -11.91 23.30
CA CYS A 492 20.88 -11.78 23.31
C CYS A 492 21.38 -11.51 21.89
N ASP A 493 22.15 -10.44 21.73
CA ASP A 493 22.74 -10.07 20.45
C ASP A 493 23.64 -11.14 19.83
N LEU A 494 24.13 -12.09 20.64
CA LEU A 494 24.88 -13.25 20.14
C LEU A 494 24.05 -14.13 19.20
N ASN A 495 22.71 -14.04 19.24
CA ASN A 495 21.81 -14.72 18.31
C ASN A 495 22.00 -14.31 16.84
N LEU A 496 22.57 -13.12 16.58
CA LEU A 496 22.78 -12.61 15.24
C LEU A 496 24.17 -12.96 14.67
N LEU A 497 25.07 -13.51 15.49
CA LEU A 497 26.45 -13.82 15.08
C LEU A 497 26.55 -14.69 13.82
N PRO A 498 25.74 -15.76 13.64
CA PRO A 498 25.82 -16.59 12.44
C PRO A 498 25.57 -15.79 11.14
N GLY A 499 24.54 -14.94 11.13
CA GLY A 499 24.20 -14.13 9.97
C GLY A 499 25.23 -13.05 9.65
N TYR A 500 25.90 -12.51 10.68
CA TYR A 500 27.03 -11.61 10.47
C TYR A 500 28.29 -12.35 9.97
N ALA A 501 28.56 -13.55 10.49
CA ALA A 501 29.70 -14.37 10.08
C ALA A 501 29.59 -14.78 8.62
N GLN A 502 28.39 -15.13 8.17
CA GLN A 502 28.10 -15.40 6.76
C GLN A 502 28.41 -14.18 5.88
N ARG A 503 27.93 -12.99 6.24
CA ARG A 503 28.17 -11.75 5.48
C ARG A 503 29.66 -11.39 5.40
N LEU A 504 30.39 -11.56 6.50
CA LEU A 504 31.85 -11.36 6.54
C LEU A 504 32.59 -12.42 5.73
N GLY A 505 32.11 -13.67 5.72
CA GLY A 505 32.62 -14.75 4.87
C GLY A 505 32.47 -14.42 3.39
N ASP A 506 31.29 -13.96 2.97
CA ASP A 506 31.03 -13.50 1.60
C ASP A 506 31.91 -12.32 1.20
N LEU A 507 32.12 -11.37 2.12
CA LEU A 507 33.02 -10.23 1.90
C LEU A 507 34.46 -10.71 1.71
N HIS A 508 34.91 -11.65 2.55
CA HIS A 508 36.22 -12.27 2.45
C HIS A 508 36.43 -12.93 1.09
N ASP A 509 35.49 -13.78 0.66
CA ASP A 509 35.57 -14.51 -0.61
C ASP A 509 35.62 -13.56 -1.82
N LYS A 510 35.01 -12.36 -1.73
CA LYS A 510 35.08 -11.32 -2.77
C LYS A 510 36.43 -10.59 -2.80
N ILE A 511 37.03 -10.35 -1.64
CA ILE A 511 38.25 -9.54 -1.49
C ILE A 511 39.51 -10.39 -1.72
N VAL A 512 39.49 -11.65 -1.30
CA VAL A 512 40.63 -12.59 -1.31
C VAL A 512 41.31 -12.70 -2.68
N ALA A 513 40.52 -12.65 -3.76
CA ALA A 513 41.02 -12.75 -5.13
C ALA A 513 41.84 -11.52 -5.57
N ARG A 514 41.67 -10.38 -4.91
CA ARG A 514 42.28 -9.09 -5.28
C ARG A 514 43.47 -8.71 -4.41
N THR A 515 43.35 -8.93 -3.10
CA THR A 515 44.35 -8.50 -2.11
C THR A 515 45.22 -9.65 -1.60
N GLY A 516 44.84 -10.90 -1.90
CA GLY A 516 45.44 -12.07 -1.28
C GLY A 516 44.83 -12.37 0.09
N ARG A 517 45.04 -13.61 0.58
CA ARG A 517 44.36 -14.16 1.75
C ARG A 517 44.58 -13.36 3.03
N ARG A 518 45.84 -13.04 3.35
CA ARG A 518 46.19 -12.36 4.61
C ARG A 518 45.65 -10.94 4.68
N ASP A 519 45.77 -10.19 3.58
CA ASP A 519 45.26 -8.82 3.54
C ASP A 519 43.73 -8.83 3.53
N ALA A 520 43.10 -9.84 2.92
CA ALA A 520 41.65 -10.02 3.02
C ALA A 520 41.20 -10.35 4.45
N ASP A 521 41.94 -11.18 5.20
CA ASP A 521 41.65 -11.45 6.61
C ASP A 521 41.61 -10.14 7.42
N VAL A 522 42.65 -9.30 7.31
CA VAL A 522 42.75 -8.02 8.03
C VAL A 522 41.66 -7.03 7.59
N VAL A 523 41.39 -6.91 6.29
CA VAL A 523 40.36 -5.98 5.78
C VAL A 523 38.96 -6.39 6.24
N VAL A 524 38.65 -7.68 6.25
CA VAL A 524 37.35 -8.18 6.70
C VAL A 524 37.19 -7.99 8.21
N ALA A 525 38.26 -8.20 8.98
CA ALA A 525 38.26 -7.94 10.41
C ALA A 525 38.02 -6.46 10.73
N GLU A 526 38.68 -5.52 10.04
CA GLU A 526 38.36 -4.08 10.16
C GLU A 526 36.93 -3.77 9.73
N ALA A 527 36.44 -4.44 8.69
CA ALA A 527 35.08 -4.25 8.20
C ALA A 527 34.00 -4.71 9.19
N THR A 528 34.34 -5.46 10.24
CA THR A 528 33.36 -5.79 11.30
C THR A 528 32.80 -4.54 11.98
N LEU A 529 33.58 -3.45 12.09
CA LEU A 529 33.11 -2.14 12.57
C LEU A 529 32.11 -1.45 11.63
N LEU A 530 32.12 -1.81 10.34
CA LEU A 530 31.21 -1.24 9.35
C LEU A 530 29.90 -2.01 9.27
N VAL A 531 29.92 -3.27 9.72
CA VAL A 531 28.75 -4.13 9.78
C VAL A 531 27.87 -3.76 10.98
N ASP A 532 28.46 -3.12 12.00
CA ASP A 532 27.75 -2.56 13.14
C ASP A 532 28.61 -1.46 13.80
N PHE A 533 28.21 -0.19 13.69
CA PHE A 533 29.04 0.95 14.07
C PHE A 533 29.32 0.97 15.58
N GLY A 534 30.48 0.44 15.98
CA GLY A 534 30.97 0.54 17.36
C GLY A 534 30.20 -0.26 18.40
N SER A 535 29.28 -1.14 17.98
CA SER A 535 28.53 -1.97 18.91
C SER A 535 29.41 -3.08 19.51
N PRO A 536 29.11 -3.56 20.73
CA PRO A 536 29.73 -4.76 21.31
C PRO A 536 29.63 -6.02 20.42
N ARG A 537 28.75 -6.01 19.41
CA ARG A 537 28.50 -7.12 18.48
C ARG A 537 29.64 -7.30 17.48
N ALA A 538 30.20 -6.20 17.00
CA ALA A 538 31.39 -6.21 16.13
C ALA A 538 32.59 -6.86 16.85
N ASP A 539 32.72 -6.57 18.14
CA ASP A 539 33.78 -7.13 18.98
C ASP A 539 33.52 -8.60 19.32
N ALA A 540 32.27 -8.97 19.61
CA ALA A 540 31.88 -10.36 19.87
C ALA A 540 32.18 -11.28 18.67
N ILE A 541 31.80 -10.87 17.46
CA ILE A 541 32.03 -11.68 16.26
C ILE A 541 33.52 -11.80 15.94
N LEU A 542 34.24 -10.68 16.04
CA LEU A 542 35.66 -10.66 15.76
C LEU A 542 36.42 -11.49 16.79
N HIS A 543 36.12 -11.31 18.08
CA HIS A 543 36.70 -12.11 19.15
C HIS A 543 36.43 -13.61 18.97
N ARG A 544 35.20 -14.00 18.63
CA ARG A 544 34.85 -15.41 18.41
C ARG A 544 35.61 -15.99 17.23
N ALA A 545 35.61 -15.31 16.08
CA ALA A 545 36.33 -15.75 14.89
C ALA A 545 37.85 -15.86 15.14
N LEU A 546 38.45 -14.89 15.84
CA LEU A 546 39.88 -14.93 16.17
C LEU A 546 40.19 -16.04 17.20
N SER A 547 39.32 -16.28 18.16
CA SER A 547 39.48 -17.37 19.14
C SER A 547 39.44 -18.75 18.47
N VAL A 548 38.52 -18.95 17.53
CA VAL A 548 38.43 -20.19 16.74
C VAL A 548 39.66 -20.35 15.84
N ALA A 549 40.11 -19.29 15.17
CA ALA A 549 41.31 -19.32 14.34
C ALA A 549 42.59 -19.57 15.16
N ALA A 550 42.68 -19.00 16.38
CA ALA A 550 43.78 -19.22 17.29
C ALA A 550 43.84 -20.68 17.78
N ALA A 551 42.69 -21.25 18.13
CA ALA A 551 42.59 -22.65 18.52
C ALA A 551 43.04 -23.60 17.41
N GLU A 552 42.67 -23.33 16.15
CA GLU A 552 43.14 -24.11 14.99
C GLU A 552 44.66 -24.05 14.81
N ALA A 553 45.27 -22.91 15.14
CA ALA A 553 46.70 -22.67 14.99
C ALA A 553 47.54 -23.06 16.22
N GLU A 554 46.93 -23.58 17.28
CA GLU A 554 47.57 -23.85 18.57
C GLU A 554 48.30 -22.62 19.16
N ILE A 555 47.73 -21.43 18.96
CA ILE A 555 48.24 -20.16 19.50
C ILE A 555 47.28 -19.59 20.55
N GLU A 556 47.82 -18.73 21.41
CA GLU A 556 47.04 -18.09 22.48
C GLU A 556 45.96 -17.17 21.88
N PRO A 557 44.67 -17.36 22.22
CA PRO A 557 43.60 -16.51 21.71
C PRO A 557 43.74 -15.07 22.24
N PRO A 558 43.08 -14.08 21.61
CA PRO A 558 42.99 -12.75 22.19
C PRO A 558 42.43 -12.84 23.62
N VAL A 559 43.18 -12.33 24.59
CA VAL A 559 42.90 -12.51 26.03
C VAL A 559 41.48 -12.06 26.36
N THR A 560 40.63 -13.00 26.77
CA THR A 560 39.33 -12.69 27.35
C THR A 560 39.58 -11.98 28.68
N ILE A 561 39.03 -10.77 28.85
CA ILE A 561 39.12 -10.07 30.13
C ILE A 561 38.28 -10.88 31.11
N GLU A 562 38.90 -11.49 32.12
CA GLU A 562 38.14 -12.20 33.16
C GLU A 562 37.12 -11.22 33.73
N PRO A 563 35.82 -11.59 33.76
CA PRO A 563 34.80 -10.72 34.33
C PRO A 563 35.25 -10.36 35.75
N ARG A 564 35.33 -9.06 36.05
CA ARG A 564 35.63 -8.63 37.42
C ARG A 564 34.64 -9.32 38.35
N ASP A 565 35.15 -10.05 39.32
CA ASP A 565 34.34 -10.72 40.32
C ASP A 565 33.63 -9.63 41.15
N THR A 566 32.40 -9.27 40.78
CA THR A 566 31.60 -8.18 41.38
C THR A 566 31.05 -8.54 42.76
N SER A 567 31.64 -9.55 43.42
CA SER A 567 31.20 -10.09 44.70
C SER A 567 31.80 -9.39 45.94
N SER A 568 32.14 -8.10 45.83
CA SER A 568 32.70 -7.28 46.92
C SER A 568 31.86 -6.07 47.31
#